data_AF-A0A355FRY8-F1
#
_entry.id   AF-A0A355FRY8-F1
#
_cell.length_a   1.000
_cell.length_b   1.000
_cell.length_c   1.000
_cell.angle_alpha   90.00
_cell.angle_beta   90.00
_cell.angle_gamma   90.00
#
_symmetry.space_group_name_H-M   'P 1'
#
loop_
_entity.id
_entity.type
_entity.pdbx_description
1 polymer ?
#
loop_
_entity_poly.entity_id
_entity_poly.type
_entity_poly.pdbx_seq_one_letter_code
_entity_poly.pdbx_strand_id
1 'polypeptide(L)'
;MVQGKGMDLSFWQVPQADWLWLGLLASLATAFAFLMSIEVMKNLTAFTTAVAINLEPVYAIVLAALIFGEEERMNGGFYLGASIIVGAVFVDAWLKRRDRRPSTQAHSDVE
;
A
#
# COMPACT_ATOMS: atom_id res chain seq x y z
N MET A 1 33.98 8.68 -16.25
CA MET A 1 34.36 9.38 -15.01
C MET A 1 33.09 9.54 -14.17
N VAL A 2 32.93 8.73 -13.12
CA VAL A 2 31.78 8.82 -12.21
C VAL A 2 32.13 9.86 -11.15
N GLN A 3 31.62 11.08 -11.33
CA GLN A 3 31.77 12.14 -10.34
C GLN A 3 30.81 11.81 -9.19
N GLY A 4 31.36 11.38 -8.05
CA GLY A 4 30.61 11.05 -6.85
C GLY A 4 30.01 12.29 -6.21
N LYS A 5 28.82 12.70 -6.70
CA LYS A 5 28.01 13.81 -6.15
C LYS A 5 27.71 13.69 -4.65
N GLY A 6 27.88 12.51 -4.05
CA GLY A 6 27.63 12.27 -2.63
C GLY A 6 28.74 12.75 -1.68
N MET A 7 29.90 13.19 -2.18
CA MET A 7 31.00 13.70 -1.32
C MET A 7 30.99 15.23 -1.16
N ASP A 8 30.11 15.93 -1.87
CA ASP A 8 29.97 17.38 -1.74
C ASP A 8 29.04 17.72 -0.57
N LEU A 9 29.47 18.62 0.32
CA LEU A 9 28.69 19.07 1.47
C LEU A 9 27.40 19.80 1.06
N SER A 10 27.37 20.37 -0.14
CA SER A 10 26.17 21.00 -0.69
C SER A 10 25.03 20.00 -0.92
N PHE A 11 25.35 18.72 -1.19
CA PHE A 11 24.36 17.67 -1.43
C PHE A 11 23.53 17.35 -0.17
N TRP A 12 24.08 17.60 1.02
CA TRP A 12 23.40 17.36 2.29
C TRP A 12 22.69 18.60 2.87
N GLN A 13 22.69 19.72 2.13
CA GLN A 13 21.94 20.91 2.55
C GLN A 13 20.46 20.74 2.22
N VAL A 14 19.66 20.59 3.26
CA VAL A 14 18.20 20.59 3.16
C VAL A 14 17.69 22.03 3.27
N PRO A 15 16.97 22.55 2.27
CA PRO A 15 16.33 23.87 2.33
C PRO A 15 15.44 24.01 3.56
N GLN A 16 15.39 25.21 4.15
CA GLN A 16 14.57 25.47 5.34
C GLN A 16 13.07 25.17 5.14
N ALA A 17 12.56 25.40 3.93
CA ALA A 17 11.18 25.10 3.58
C ALA A 17 10.85 23.59 3.61
N ASP A 18 11.84 22.73 3.35
CA ASP A 18 11.64 21.29 3.24
C ASP A 18 11.51 20.63 4.62
N TRP A 19 12.02 21.26 5.68
CA TRP A 19 11.87 20.76 7.04
C TRP A 19 10.40 20.66 7.47
N LEU A 20 9.54 21.57 7.00
CA LEU A 20 8.10 21.50 7.26
C LEU A 20 7.48 20.28 6.58
N TRP A 21 7.80 20.08 5.30
CA TRP A 21 7.30 18.94 4.52
C TRP A 21 7.81 17.61 5.06
N LEU A 22 9.09 17.54 5.44
CA LEU A 22 9.68 16.37 6.08
C LEU A 22 9.02 16.07 7.43
N GLY A 23 8.76 17.11 8.24
CA GLY A 23 8.03 16.96 9.50
C GLY A 23 6.62 16.43 9.30
N LEU A 24 5.88 16.97 8.32
CA LEU A 24 4.52 16.52 7.99
C LEU A 24 4.52 15.08 7.46
N LEU A 25 5.42 14.74 6.54
CA LEU A 25 5.56 13.40 5.99
C LEU A 25 5.91 12.39 7.11
N ALA A 26 6.92 12.69 7.93
CA ALA A 26 7.38 11.80 8.99
C ALA A 26 6.31 11.58 10.08
N SER A 27 5.54 12.61 10.42
CA SER A 27 4.51 12.51 11.44
C SER A 27 3.19 11.95 10.90
N LEU A 28 2.55 12.63 9.96
CA LEU A 28 1.21 12.31 9.48
C LEU A 28 1.21 11.07 8.60
N ALA A 29 2.06 11.06 7.56
CA ALA A 29 2.06 9.98 6.58
C ALA A 29 2.76 8.72 7.09
N THR A 30 3.77 8.84 7.96
CA THR A 30 4.52 7.69 8.47
C THR A 30 4.08 7.29 9.88
N ALA A 31 4.34 8.11 10.90
CA ALA A 31 4.13 7.71 12.29
C ALA A 31 2.65 7.47 12.63
N PHE A 32 1.77 8.42 12.26
CA PHE A 32 0.35 8.33 12.55
C PHE A 32 -0.34 7.19 11.78
N ALA A 33 -0.10 7.10 10.46
CA ALA A 33 -0.64 6.00 9.65
C ALA A 33 -0.19 4.62 10.15
N PHE A 34 1.08 4.51 10.61
CA PHE A 34 1.60 3.28 11.18
C PHE A 34 0.93 2.92 12.52
N LEU A 35 0.76 3.89 13.42
CA LEU A 35 0.02 3.67 14.68
C LEU A 35 -1.42 3.24 14.44
N MET A 36 -2.11 3.88 13.48
CA MET A 36 -3.44 3.48 13.06
C MET A 36 -3.47 2.05 12.51
N SER A 37 -2.48 1.66 11.71
CA SER A 37 -2.34 0.28 11.22
C SER A 37 -2.22 -0.74 12.35
N ILE A 38 -1.42 -0.43 13.39
CA ILE A 38 -1.33 -1.27 14.61
C ILE A 38 -2.66 -1.35 15.35
N GLU A 39 -3.39 -0.23 15.48
CA GLU A 39 -4.69 -0.23 16.15
C GLU A 39 -5.72 -1.07 15.39
N VAL A 40 -5.72 -1.00 14.05
CA VAL A 40 -6.55 -1.84 13.19
C VAL A 40 -6.20 -3.32 13.38
N MET A 41 -4.91 -3.66 13.56
CA MET A 41 -4.47 -5.03 13.84
C MET A 41 -4.99 -5.60 15.18
N LYS A 42 -5.53 -4.78 16.08
CA LYS A 42 -6.19 -5.27 17.32
C LYS A 42 -7.59 -5.81 17.05
N ASN A 43 -8.22 -5.37 15.95
CA ASN A 43 -9.59 -5.76 15.56
C ASN A 43 -9.62 -6.65 14.30
N LEU A 44 -8.59 -6.57 13.45
CA LEU A 44 -8.39 -7.39 12.27
C LEU A 44 -7.07 -8.14 12.38
N THR A 45 -6.98 -9.36 11.86
CA THR A 45 -5.69 -10.07 11.87
C THR A 45 -4.65 -9.32 11.04
N ALA A 46 -3.37 -9.40 11.42
CA ALA A 46 -2.27 -8.78 10.68
C ALA A 46 -2.29 -9.13 9.18
N PHE A 47 -2.69 -10.36 8.88
CA PHE A 47 -2.90 -10.85 7.54
C PHE A 47 -4.05 -10.12 6.81
N THR A 48 -5.19 -9.87 7.44
CA THR A 48 -6.32 -9.14 6.83
C THR A 48 -5.94 -7.69 6.56
N THR A 49 -5.25 -7.04 7.50
CA THR A 49 -4.73 -5.67 7.34
C THR A 49 -3.75 -5.59 6.16
N ALA A 50 -2.84 -6.56 6.01
CA ALA A 50 -1.90 -6.60 4.88
C ALA A 50 -2.61 -6.67 3.51
N VAL A 51 -3.73 -7.41 3.42
CA VAL A 51 -4.51 -7.48 2.17
C VAL A 51 -5.31 -6.21 1.89
N ALA A 52 -5.79 -5.54 2.94
CA ALA A 52 -6.42 -4.23 2.79
C ALA A 52 -5.41 -3.19 2.27
N ILE A 53 -4.16 -3.23 2.72
CA ILE A 53 -3.08 -2.37 2.23
C ILE A 53 -2.76 -2.69 0.77
N ASN A 54 -2.67 -3.97 0.39
CA ASN A 54 -2.44 -4.35 -1.01
C ASN A 54 -3.56 -3.90 -1.97
N LEU A 55 -4.75 -3.56 -1.47
CA LEU A 55 -5.84 -2.97 -2.27
C LEU A 55 -5.69 -1.46 -2.52
N GLU A 56 -4.80 -0.77 -1.82
CA GLU A 56 -4.48 0.65 -2.03
C GLU A 56 -4.23 1.00 -3.50
N PRO A 57 -3.34 0.29 -4.25
CA PRO A 57 -3.12 0.57 -5.66
C PRO A 57 -4.38 0.38 -6.53
N VAL A 58 -5.27 -0.57 -6.20
CA VAL A 58 -6.49 -0.80 -6.97
C VAL A 58 -7.45 0.37 -6.81
N TYR A 59 -7.70 0.82 -5.58
CA TYR A 59 -8.57 1.97 -5.34
C TYR A 59 -7.97 3.27 -5.89
N ALA A 60 -6.64 3.44 -5.82
CA ALA A 60 -5.96 4.57 -6.43
C ALA A 60 -6.15 4.62 -7.95
N ILE A 61 -6.01 3.48 -8.65
CA ILE A 61 -6.25 3.40 -10.11
C ILE A 61 -7.70 3.70 -10.45
N VAL A 62 -8.65 3.14 -9.69
CA VAL A 62 -10.09 3.38 -9.90
C VAL A 62 -10.43 4.85 -9.68
N LEU A 63 -9.93 5.47 -8.60
CA LEU A 63 -10.18 6.87 -8.29
C LEU A 63 -9.54 7.79 -9.33
N ALA A 64 -8.31 7.49 -9.77
CA ALA A 64 -7.65 8.22 -10.84
C ALA A 64 -8.44 8.13 -12.16
N ALA A 65 -8.94 6.95 -12.52
CA ALA A 65 -9.77 6.77 -13.71
C ALA A 65 -11.11 7.52 -13.62
N LEU A 66 -11.68 7.69 -12.42
CA LEU A 66 -12.92 8.47 -12.23
C LEU A 66 -12.69 9.99 -12.26
N ILE A 67 -11.55 10.47 -11.75
CA ILE A 67 -11.23 11.91 -11.68
C ILE A 67 -10.61 12.43 -13.00
N PHE A 68 -9.73 11.65 -13.62
CA PHE A 68 -8.94 12.05 -14.79
C PHE A 68 -9.37 11.36 -16.10
N GLY A 69 -10.44 10.55 -16.07
CA GLY A 69 -10.83 9.58 -17.10
C GLY A 69 -11.12 10.12 -18.50
N GLU A 70 -11.19 11.45 -18.68
CA GLU A 70 -11.46 12.08 -19.97
C GLU A 70 -10.21 12.66 -20.66
N GLU A 71 -9.08 12.86 -19.96
CA GLU A 71 -7.99 13.70 -20.50
C GLU A 71 -6.77 12.95 -21.05
N GLU A 72 -6.50 11.68 -20.70
CA GLU A 72 -5.33 10.97 -21.22
C GLU A 72 -5.65 9.54 -21.69
N ARG A 73 -5.64 9.32 -23.01
CA ARG A 73 -5.44 7.97 -23.55
C ARG A 73 -4.02 7.54 -23.22
N MET A 74 -3.88 6.82 -22.11
CA MET A 74 -2.58 6.32 -21.65
C MET A 74 -2.03 5.29 -22.65
N ASN A 75 -0.71 5.24 -22.83
CA ASN A 75 -0.06 4.32 -23.75
C ASN A 75 -0.42 2.84 -23.41
N GLY A 76 -0.43 1.94 -24.40
CA GLY A 76 -0.75 0.51 -24.23
C GLY A 76 0.01 -0.18 -23.08
N GLY A 77 1.25 0.25 -22.81
CA GLY A 77 2.03 -0.24 -21.67
C GLY A 77 1.42 0.09 -20.29
N PHE A 78 0.73 1.22 -20.15
CA PHE A 78 0.00 1.56 -18.93
C PHE A 78 -1.13 0.57 -18.66
N TYR A 79 -1.94 0.26 -19.67
CA TYR A 79 -3.04 -0.70 -19.52
C TYR A 79 -2.53 -2.10 -19.17
N LEU A 80 -1.39 -2.51 -19.73
CA LEU A 80 -0.74 -3.76 -19.35
C LEU A 80 -0.24 -3.74 -17.90
N GLY A 81 0.43 -2.66 -17.48
CA GLY A 81 0.89 -2.51 -16.09
C GLY A 81 -0.26 -2.49 -15.08
N ALA A 82 -1.31 -1.70 -15.38
CA ALA A 82 -2.51 -1.61 -14.54
C ALA A 82 -3.21 -2.96 -14.42
N SER A 83 -3.36 -3.70 -15.52
CA SER A 83 -3.97 -5.04 -15.49
C SER A 83 -3.15 -6.06 -14.69
N ILE A 84 -1.81 -5.99 -14.73
CA ILE A 84 -0.94 -6.83 -13.88
C ILE A 84 -1.13 -6.52 -12.39
N ILE A 85 -1.09 -5.23 -12.01
CA ILE A 85 -1.25 -4.81 -10.61
C ILE A 85 -2.61 -5.26 -10.07
N VAL A 86 -3.68 -4.93 -10.80
CA VAL A 86 -5.06 -5.31 -10.43
C VAL A 86 -5.17 -6.84 -10.36
N GLY A 87 -4.68 -7.56 -11.37
CA GLY A 87 -4.69 -9.01 -11.41
C GLY A 87 -3.98 -9.67 -10.22
N ALA A 88 -2.80 -9.18 -9.83
CA ALA A 88 -2.05 -9.70 -8.69
C ALA A 88 -2.84 -9.58 -7.38
N VAL A 89 -3.50 -8.44 -7.15
CA VAL A 89 -4.33 -8.22 -5.95
C VAL A 89 -5.55 -9.14 -5.94
N PHE A 90 -6.20 -9.35 -7.09
CA PHE A 90 -7.31 -10.30 -7.19
C PHE A 90 -6.89 -11.75 -6.95
N VAL A 91 -5.72 -12.16 -7.47
CA VAL A 91 -5.16 -13.50 -7.23
C VAL A 91 -4.85 -13.70 -5.76
N ASP A 92 -4.18 -12.74 -5.12
CA ASP A 92 -3.87 -12.77 -3.69
C ASP A 92 -5.14 -12.88 -2.83
N ALA A 93 -6.16 -12.07 -3.13
CA ALA A 93 -7.46 -12.12 -2.46
C ALA A 93 -8.18 -13.47 -2.67
N TRP A 94 -8.09 -14.07 -3.87
CA TRP A 94 -8.74 -15.33 -4.20
C TRP A 94 -8.08 -16.55 -3.54
N LEU A 95 -6.75 -16.64 -3.58
CA LEU A 95 -5.98 -17.69 -2.90
C LEU A 95 -6.31 -17.71 -1.40
N LYS A 96 -6.37 -16.53 -0.80
CA LYS A 96 -6.67 -16.35 0.61
C LYS A 96 -8.10 -16.72 1.01
N ARG A 97 -9.08 -16.56 0.11
CA ARG A 97 -10.45 -17.06 0.34
C ARG A 97 -10.49 -18.58 0.36
N ARG A 98 -9.64 -19.26 -0.42
CA ARG A 98 -9.54 -20.73 -0.44
C ARG A 98 -8.88 -21.30 0.80
N ASP A 99 -7.95 -20.58 1.41
CA ASP A 99 -7.24 -21.03 2.63
C ASP A 99 -8.06 -20.84 3.92
N ARG A 100 -9.19 -20.12 3.87
CA ARG A 100 -10.18 -20.14 4.96
C ARG A 100 -10.99 -21.46 4.92
N ARG A 101 -10.35 -22.57 5.27
CA ARG A 101 -11.07 -23.79 5.65
C ARG A 101 -11.77 -23.52 6.99
N PRO A 102 -13.07 -23.79 7.12
CA PRO A 102 -13.72 -23.74 8.42
C PRO A 102 -13.16 -24.89 9.25
N SER A 103 -12.43 -24.57 10.31
CA SER A 103 -12.15 -25.54 11.38
C SER A 103 -13.46 -25.80 12.13
N THR A 104 -14.32 -26.63 11.55
CA THR A 104 -15.39 -27.35 12.25
C THR A 104 -14.75 -28.55 12.96
N GLN A 105 -14.16 -28.32 14.14
CA GLN A 105 -13.76 -29.36 15.11
C GLN A 105 -13.62 -28.67 16.48
N ALA A 106 -14.11 -29.13 17.63
CA ALA A 106 -15.09 -30.11 18.03
C ALA A 106 -15.27 -29.80 19.54
N HIS A 107 -16.45 -29.36 19.97
CA HIS A 107 -16.77 -29.22 21.41
C HIS A 107 -18.01 -30.07 21.69
N SER A 108 -17.81 -31.38 21.66
CA SER A 108 -18.79 -32.40 22.02
C SER A 108 -18.17 -33.50 22.89
N ASP A 109 -17.12 -33.20 23.64
CA ASP A 109 -16.44 -34.16 24.52
C ASP A 109 -16.05 -33.50 25.85
N VAL A 110 -17.03 -33.06 26.66
CA VAL A 110 -16.99 -33.14 28.14
C VAL A 110 -18.45 -33.05 28.64
N GLU A 111 -19.16 -34.18 28.61
CA GLU A 111 -20.20 -34.51 29.60
C GLU A 111 -19.76 -35.78 30.33
#